data_AF-A0A6M4FNX7-F1
#
_entry.id   AF-A0A6M4FNX7-F1
#
_cell.length_a   1.000
_cell.length_b   1.000
_cell.length_c   1.000
_cell.angle_alpha   90.00
_cell.angle_beta   90.00
_cell.angle_gamma   90.00
#
_symmetry.space_group_name_H-M   'P 1'
#
loop_
_entity.id
_entity.type
_entity.pdbx_description
1 polymer ?
#
loop_
_entity_poly.entity_id
_entity_poly.type
_entity_poly.pdbx_seq_one_letter_code
_entity_poly.pdbx_strand_id
1 'polypeptide(L)'
;MEKMTAAQFPLFPAAPLPSGNMLAYWVPEWPNDAMPLLKFHDAMLNTVAKIIEGETEFMLACFSANMRLAECFMSPIQSSSAGLTTCYQDILGEMHEASVTRMNRVASLSEEFRQQLWEEV
;
A
#
# COMPACT_ATOMS: atom_id res chain seq x y z
N MET A 1 -19.33 -42.69 -25.94
CA MET A 1 -19.63 -42.16 -24.59
C MET A 1 -18.43 -42.44 -23.72
N GLU A 2 -17.48 -41.52 -23.71
CA GLU A 2 -16.27 -41.55 -22.88
C GLU A 2 -16.64 -41.27 -21.42
N LYS A 3 -16.13 -42.11 -20.52
CA LYS A 3 -16.20 -41.86 -19.08
C LYS A 3 -15.10 -40.86 -18.73
N MET A 4 -15.49 -39.67 -18.27
CA MET A 4 -14.55 -38.73 -17.66
C MET A 4 -14.16 -39.26 -16.28
N THR A 5 -12.94 -39.76 -16.17
CA THR A 5 -12.32 -40.12 -14.89
C THR A 5 -11.89 -38.82 -14.21
N ALA A 6 -12.47 -38.52 -13.05
CA ALA A 6 -12.05 -37.42 -12.21
C ALA A 6 -10.59 -37.63 -11.78
N ALA A 7 -9.74 -36.62 -11.95
CA ALA A 7 -8.38 -36.64 -11.45
C ALA A 7 -8.41 -36.70 -9.92
N GLN A 8 -8.03 -37.86 -9.37
CA GLN A 8 -7.80 -38.05 -7.94
C GLN A 8 -6.56 -37.24 -7.57
N PHE A 9 -6.73 -36.03 -7.03
CA PHE A 9 -5.63 -35.34 -6.35
C PHE A 9 -5.23 -36.18 -5.13
N PRO A 10 -3.93 -36.46 -4.90
CA PRO A 10 -3.51 -37.12 -3.69
C PRO A 10 -3.86 -36.21 -2.50
N LEU A 11 -4.83 -36.66 -1.69
CA LEU A 11 -5.08 -36.13 -0.36
C LEU A 11 -3.82 -36.41 0.46
N PHE A 12 -2.96 -35.40 0.60
CA PHE A 12 -1.92 -35.43 1.61
C PHE A 12 -2.59 -35.64 2.98
N PRO A 13 -2.12 -36.57 3.82
CA PRO A 13 -2.66 -36.70 5.16
C PRO A 13 -2.44 -35.36 5.89
N ALA A 14 -3.52 -34.78 6.41
CA ALA A 14 -3.46 -33.58 7.23
C ALA A 14 -2.67 -33.92 8.51
N ALA A 15 -1.37 -33.66 8.50
CA ALA A 15 -0.56 -33.71 9.70
C ALA A 15 -1.14 -32.70 10.72
N PRO A 16 -1.19 -33.03 12.02
CA PRO A 16 -1.63 -32.09 13.04
C PRO A 16 -0.79 -30.82 12.94
N LEU A 17 -1.42 -29.66 12.74
CA LEU A 17 -0.72 -28.39 12.78
C LEU A 17 -0.18 -28.19 14.21
N PRO A 18 1.14 -28.08 14.40
CA PRO A 18 1.70 -27.88 15.72
C PRO A 18 1.27 -26.52 16.28
N SER A 19 0.89 -26.47 17.56
CA SER A 19 0.44 -25.27 18.27
C SER A 19 1.55 -24.25 18.57
N GLY A 20 2.73 -24.40 17.95
CA GLY A 20 3.88 -23.50 18.06
C GLY A 20 4.00 -22.56 16.86
N ASN A 21 5.04 -21.72 16.86
CA ASN A 21 5.36 -20.83 15.73
C ASN A 21 5.43 -21.64 14.43
N MET A 22 4.42 -21.49 13.57
CA MET A 22 4.26 -22.22 12.31
C MET A 22 5.50 -22.08 11.42
N LEU A 23 6.19 -20.93 11.50
CA LEU A 23 7.44 -20.69 10.77
C LEU A 23 8.56 -21.62 11.21
N ALA A 24 8.62 -22.01 12.49
CA ALA A 24 9.68 -22.89 13.01
C ALA A 24 9.66 -24.30 12.38
N TYR A 25 8.52 -24.72 11.82
CA TYR A 25 8.38 -26.00 11.13
C TYR A 25 8.63 -25.90 9.61
N TRP A 26 8.53 -24.70 9.04
CA TRP A 26 8.72 -24.46 7.61
C TRP A 26 10.14 -24.01 7.25
N VAL A 27 10.77 -23.23 8.13
CA VAL A 27 12.12 -22.67 7.95
C VAL A 27 13.22 -23.73 7.77
N PRO A 28 13.22 -24.89 8.46
CA PRO A 28 14.27 -25.90 8.27
C PRO A 28 14.30 -26.55 6.89
N GLU A 29 13.19 -26.52 6.13
CA GLU A 29 13.08 -27.07 4.78
C GLU A 29 13.60 -26.11 3.69
N TRP A 30 13.91 -24.86 4.06
CA TRP A 30 14.45 -23.91 3.12
C TRP A 30 15.95 -24.12 2.95
N PRO A 31 16.45 -24.25 1.70
CA PRO A 31 17.88 -24.28 1.47
C PRO A 31 18.50 -22.99 2.01
N ASN A 32 19.73 -23.03 2.52
CA ASN A 32 20.44 -21.84 3.03
C ASN A 32 20.46 -20.68 2.01
N ASP A 33 20.33 -21.00 0.72
CA ASP A 33 20.24 -20.04 -0.40
C ASP A 33 18.90 -19.29 -0.49
N ALA A 34 17.88 -19.65 0.32
CA ALA A 34 16.60 -18.96 0.37
C ALA A 34 16.67 -17.64 1.17
N MET A 35 17.72 -17.44 1.98
CA MET A 35 17.84 -16.27 2.85
C MET A 35 17.79 -14.93 2.11
N PRO A 36 18.46 -14.74 0.95
CA PRO A 36 18.36 -13.50 0.17
C PRO A 36 16.96 -13.24 -0.40
N LEU A 37 16.26 -14.30 -0.82
CA LEU A 37 14.90 -14.19 -1.37
C LEU A 37 13.90 -13.75 -0.29
N LEU A 38 14.06 -14.26 0.93
CA LEU A 38 13.21 -13.87 2.06
C LEU A 38 13.43 -12.43 2.48
N LYS A 39 14.70 -11.99 2.51
CA LYS A 39 15.06 -10.60 2.77
C LYS A 39 14.45 -9.67 1.72
N PHE A 40 14.54 -10.05 0.44
CA PHE A 40 13.89 -9.30 -0.63
C PHE A 40 12.37 -9.23 -0.43
N HIS A 41 11.72 -10.35 -0.14
CA HIS A 41 10.29 -10.40 0.11
C HIS A 41 9.88 -9.51 1.29
N ASP A 42 10.64 -9.54 2.39
CA ASP A 42 10.39 -8.69 3.55
C ASP A 42 10.55 -7.20 3.21
N ALA A 43 11.67 -6.82 2.59
CA ALA A 43 11.91 -5.43 2.15
C ALA A 43 10.83 -4.93 1.20
N MET A 44 10.35 -5.80 0.29
CA MET A 44 9.27 -5.49 -0.64
C MET A 44 7.95 -5.26 0.10
N LEU A 45 7.57 -6.15 1.02
CA LEU A 45 6.33 -6.02 1.80
C LEU A 45 6.34 -4.76 2.66
N ASN A 46 7.47 -4.47 3.32
CA ASN A 46 7.64 -3.26 4.12
C ASN A 46 7.52 -1.99 3.25
N THR A 47 8.08 -2.01 2.03
CA THR A 47 7.95 -0.88 1.09
C THR A 47 6.50 -0.70 0.63
N VAL A 48 5.81 -1.78 0.28
CA VAL A 48 4.39 -1.73 -0.11
C VAL A 48 3.51 -1.21 1.03
N ALA A 49 3.76 -1.63 2.28
CA ALA A 49 3.04 -1.12 3.43
C ALA A 49 3.18 0.41 3.58
N LYS A 50 4.40 0.93 3.46
CA LYS A 50 4.65 2.40 3.47
C LYS A 50 3.96 3.13 2.32
N ILE A 51 3.86 2.52 1.13
CA ILE A 51 3.12 3.10 -0.01
C ILE A 51 1.62 3.17 0.31
N ILE A 52 1.04 2.08 0.82
CA ILE A 52 -0.39 2.03 1.16
C ILE A 52 -0.75 3.06 2.23
N GLU A 53 0.10 3.22 3.25
CA GLU A 53 -0.04 4.23 4.28
C GLU A 53 -0.10 5.64 3.67
N GLY A 54 0.89 6.00 2.85
CA GLY A 54 0.93 7.31 2.19
C GLY A 54 -0.23 7.55 1.21
N GLU A 55 -0.67 6.54 0.47
CA GLU A 55 -1.86 6.65 -0.40
C GLU A 55 -3.15 6.83 0.40
N THR A 56 -3.27 6.18 1.56
CA THR A 56 -4.43 6.35 2.46
C THR A 56 -4.48 7.77 3.02
N GLU A 57 -3.34 8.31 3.47
CA GLU A 57 -3.23 9.71 3.93
C GLU A 57 -3.62 10.69 2.83
N PHE A 58 -3.12 10.48 1.60
CA PHE A 58 -3.47 11.33 0.46
C PHE A 58 -4.97 11.26 0.11
N MET A 59 -5.58 10.08 0.16
CA MET A 59 -7.01 9.92 -0.06
C MET A 59 -7.84 10.64 1.00
N LEU A 60 -7.44 10.58 2.27
CA LEU A 60 -8.10 11.32 3.35
C LEU A 60 -7.99 12.84 3.15
N ALA A 61 -6.82 13.33 2.73
CA ALA A 61 -6.64 14.74 2.38
C ALA A 61 -7.56 15.16 1.21
N CYS A 62 -7.65 14.35 0.16
CA CYS A 62 -8.56 14.59 -0.96
C CYS A 62 -10.03 14.59 -0.53
N PHE A 63 -10.43 13.67 0.34
CA PHE A 63 -11.79 13.62 0.87
C PHE A 63 -12.12 14.89 1.67
N SER A 64 -11.21 15.31 2.56
CA SER A 64 -11.35 16.55 3.34
C SER A 64 -11.46 17.79 2.43
N ALA A 65 -10.61 17.88 1.40
CA ALA A 65 -10.66 18.93 0.40
C ALA A 65 -12.01 18.99 -0.34
N ASN A 66 -12.58 17.84 -0.71
CA ASN A 66 -13.90 17.77 -1.34
C ASN A 66 -15.03 18.22 -0.40
N MET A 67 -14.96 17.86 0.88
CA MET A 67 -15.94 18.31 1.88
C MET A 67 -15.91 19.84 2.01
N ARG A 68 -14.72 20.44 2.11
CA ARG A 68 -14.55 21.89 2.14
C ARG A 68 -15.04 22.56 0.86
N LEU A 69 -14.81 21.94 -0.29
CA LEU A 69 -15.30 22.45 -1.56
C LEU A 69 -16.84 22.49 -1.57
N ALA A 70 -17.49 21.45 -1.07
CA ALA A 70 -18.95 21.41 -0.91
C ALA A 70 -19.45 22.49 0.06
N GLU A 71 -18.75 22.71 1.17
CA GLU A 71 -19.06 23.80 2.12
C GLU A 71 -18.98 25.19 1.46
N CYS A 72 -18.00 25.42 0.59
CA CYS A 72 -17.87 26.67 -0.15
C CYS A 72 -19.08 26.93 -1.06
N PHE A 73 -19.61 25.90 -1.70
CA PHE A 73 -20.82 26.01 -2.52
C PHE A 73 -22.09 26.22 -1.69
N MET A 74 -22.16 25.66 -0.48
CA MET A 74 -23.33 25.78 0.40
C MET A 74 -23.33 27.05 1.26
N SER A 75 -22.20 27.72 1.42
CA SER A 75 -22.06 28.89 2.29
C SER A 75 -22.67 30.16 1.66
N PRO A 76 -23.63 30.84 2.34
CA PRO A 76 -24.20 32.11 1.88
C PRO A 76 -23.18 33.26 1.80
N ILE A 77 -22.05 33.15 2.52
CA ILE A 77 -21.01 34.18 2.60
C ILE A 77 -20.01 34.03 1.45
N GLN A 78 -19.76 32.80 1.01
CA GLN A 78 -18.79 32.51 -0.05
C GLN A 78 -19.42 32.40 -1.45
N SER A 79 -20.75 32.46 -1.56
CA SER A 79 -21.50 32.33 -2.82
C SER A 79 -21.35 33.51 -3.78
N SER A 80 -20.56 34.54 -3.42
CA SER A 80 -20.07 35.49 -4.41
C SER A 80 -19.12 34.81 -5.39
N SER A 81 -19.17 35.19 -6.67
CA SER A 81 -18.29 34.60 -7.71
C SER A 81 -16.80 34.71 -7.35
N ALA A 82 -16.40 35.81 -6.70
CA ALA A 82 -15.03 35.99 -6.22
C ALA A 82 -14.69 35.04 -5.06
N GLY A 83 -15.59 34.91 -4.06
CA GLY A 83 -15.40 34.02 -2.91
C GLY A 83 -15.31 32.54 -3.28
N LEU A 84 -16.15 32.07 -4.22
CA LEU A 84 -16.07 30.71 -4.76
C LEU A 84 -14.76 30.45 -5.49
N THR A 85 -14.30 31.41 -6.30
CA THR A 85 -13.04 31.29 -7.04
C THR A 85 -11.85 31.20 -6.09
N THR A 86 -11.81 32.05 -5.06
CA THR A 86 -10.76 32.02 -4.04
C THR A 86 -10.79 30.70 -3.27
N CYS A 87 -11.94 30.27 -2.75
CA CYS A 87 -12.01 28.97 -2.06
C CYS A 87 -11.55 27.82 -2.96
N TYR A 88 -11.98 27.79 -4.22
CA TYR A 88 -11.58 26.75 -5.15
C TYR A 88 -10.07 26.73 -5.39
N GLN A 89 -9.45 27.90 -5.59
CA GLN A 89 -8.01 28.03 -5.77
C GLN A 89 -7.23 27.56 -4.53
N ASP A 90 -7.69 27.93 -3.33
CA ASP A 90 -7.05 27.50 -2.08
C ASP A 90 -7.09 25.97 -1.94
N ILE A 91 -8.26 25.36 -2.14
CA ILE A 91 -8.43 23.90 -2.06
C ILE A 91 -7.59 23.18 -3.12
N LEU A 92 -7.56 23.69 -4.36
CA LEU A 92 -6.70 23.13 -5.39
C LEU A 92 -5.22 23.23 -5.03
N GLY A 93 -4.80 24.34 -4.44
CA GLY A 93 -3.43 24.54 -3.96
C GLY A 93 -3.03 23.46 -2.94
N GLU A 94 -3.88 23.23 -1.96
CA GLU A 94 -3.66 22.19 -0.95
C GLU A 94 -3.62 20.77 -1.54
N MET A 95 -4.54 20.44 -2.45
CA MET A 95 -4.53 19.14 -3.14
C MET A 95 -3.27 18.95 -3.99
N HIS A 96 -2.80 20.02 -4.64
CA HIS A 96 -1.56 20.00 -5.41
C HIS A 96 -0.35 19.76 -4.52
N GLU A 97 -0.23 20.49 -3.41
CA GLU A 97 0.85 20.33 -2.43
C GLU A 97 0.87 18.90 -1.84
N ALA A 98 -0.30 18.37 -1.49
CA ALA A 98 -0.45 17.00 -1.01
C ALA A 98 0.00 15.98 -2.10
N SER A 99 -0.34 16.22 -3.37
CA SER A 99 0.07 15.35 -4.47
C SER A 99 1.59 15.39 -4.71
N VAL A 100 2.20 16.58 -4.65
CA VAL A 100 3.65 16.73 -4.78
C VAL A 100 4.37 16.04 -3.62
N THR A 101 3.87 16.21 -2.40
CA THR A 101 4.39 15.53 -1.21
C THR A 101 4.32 14.01 -1.35
N ARG A 102 3.19 13.47 -1.82
CA ARG A 102 3.02 12.04 -2.12
C ARG A 102 4.05 11.54 -3.12
N MET A 103 4.23 12.26 -4.23
CA MET A 103 5.20 11.88 -5.27
C MET A 103 6.63 11.86 -4.73
N ASN A 104 7.02 12.89 -3.96
CA ASN A 104 8.35 12.94 -3.34
C ASN A 104 8.57 11.78 -2.37
N ARG A 105 7.53 11.41 -1.58
CA ARG A 105 7.59 10.28 -0.67
C ARG A 105 7.78 8.95 -1.43
N VAL A 106 6.99 8.72 -2.48
CA VAL A 106 7.11 7.51 -3.31
C VAL A 106 8.49 7.42 -3.97
N ALA A 107 9.03 8.54 -4.44
CA ALA A 107 10.39 8.59 -4.98
C ALA A 107 11.44 8.21 -3.93
N SER A 108 11.32 8.69 -2.68
CA SER A 108 12.24 8.34 -1.60
C SER A 108 12.17 6.86 -1.22
N LEU A 109 10.98 6.25 -1.26
CA LEU A 109 10.80 4.82 -0.96
C LEU A 109 11.55 3.92 -1.94
N SER A 110 11.66 4.32 -3.21
CA SER A 110 12.46 3.58 -4.20
C SER A 110 13.95 3.62 -3.87
N GLU A 111 14.44 4.75 -3.36
CA GLU A 111 15.83 4.87 -2.90
C GLU A 111 16.08 4.07 -1.62
N GLU A 112 15.21 4.20 -0.61
CA GLU A 112 15.26 3.43 0.63
C GLU A 112 15.28 1.92 0.35
N PHE A 113 14.39 1.44 -0.53
CA PHE A 113 14.32 0.03 -0.89
C PHE A 113 15.63 -0.49 -1.50
N ARG A 114 16.24 0.28 -2.41
CA ARG A 114 17.55 -0.10 -2.98
C ARG A 114 18.63 -0.11 -1.91
N GLN A 115 18.69 0.89 -1.05
CA GLN A 115 19.66 0.92 0.05
C GLN A 115 19.51 -0.30 0.96
N GLN A 116 18.28 -0.65 1.35
CA GLN A 116 17.99 -1.84 2.16
C GLN A 116 18.45 -3.15 1.50
N LEU A 117 18.41 -3.23 0.17
CA LEU A 117 18.92 -4.39 -0.56
C LEU A 117 20.45 -4.42 -0.68
N TRP A 118 21.13 -3.26 -0.67
CA TRP A 118 22.57 -3.13 -0.92
C TRP A 118 23.43 -2.98 0.34
N GLU A 119 22.92 -2.42 1.43
CA GLU A 119 23.68 -2.22 2.68
C GLU A 119 23.93 -3.53 3.46
N GLU A 120 23.35 -4.66 3.03
CA GLU A 120 23.54 -5.98 3.64
C GLU A 120 24.25 -7.03 2.75
N VAL A 121 24.83 -6.62 1.61
CA VAL A 121 25.68 -7.46 0.74
C VAL A 121 27.15 -7.17 1.01
#